data_AF-A0A1Q8ZIA7-F1
#
_entry.id   AF-A0A1Q8ZIA7-F1
#
_cell.length_a   1.000
_cell.length_b   1.000
_cell.length_c   1.000
_cell.angle_alpha   90.00
_cell.angle_beta   90.00
_cell.angle_gamma   90.00
#
_symmetry.space_group_name_H-M   'P 1'
#
loop_
_entity.id
_entity.type
_entity.pdbx_description
1 polymer ?
#
loop_
_entity_poly.entity_id
_entity_poly.type
_entity_poly.pdbx_seq_one_letter_code
_entity_poly.pdbx_strand_id
1 'polypeptide(L)'
;MSSEFNRRESFQSQSELELVRALLEFDQVTYPWNPSDPASDAYYAQLEQQFSLDDWSHHEVAHRSQSFVAHLNQLWTRQSLIEKFAARMPHNLLETIVRQAQEVVAANLSLADQLVHCVREVLPAWGEDDLQVMARPLAYAMRGSESEAVESSLGSVRPLPWMELSEIERARLSLAVARYALVNLEQADSDK
;
A
#
# COMPACT_ATOMS: atom_id res chain seq x y z
N MET A 1 -15.00 -26.59 42.55
CA MET A 1 -14.28 -26.24 41.29
C MET A 1 -13.77 -27.45 40.51
N SER A 2 -13.62 -28.64 41.11
CA SER A 2 -13.11 -29.84 40.40
C SER A 2 -14.13 -30.62 39.55
N SER A 3 -15.44 -30.36 39.70
CA SER A 3 -16.52 -31.07 38.98
C SER A 3 -16.78 -30.52 37.57
N GLU A 4 -16.58 -29.21 37.36
CA GLU A 4 -16.79 -28.58 36.05
C GLU A 4 -15.62 -28.81 35.08
N PHE A 5 -14.41 -29.05 35.61
CA PHE A 5 -13.21 -29.34 34.81
C PHE A 5 -13.27 -30.73 34.18
N ASN A 6 -13.64 -31.75 34.96
CA ASN A 6 -13.81 -33.14 34.50
C ASN A 6 -14.93 -33.27 33.45
N ARG A 7 -15.99 -32.45 33.57
CA ARG A 7 -17.08 -32.40 32.58
C ARG A 7 -16.61 -31.84 31.23
N ARG A 8 -15.75 -30.82 31.21
CA ARG A 8 -15.21 -30.23 29.97
C ARG A 8 -14.26 -31.19 29.23
N GLU A 9 -13.42 -31.92 29.98
CA GLU A 9 -12.55 -32.96 29.41
C GLU A 9 -13.37 -34.14 28.83
N SER A 10 -14.50 -34.50 29.46
CA SER A 10 -15.39 -35.55 28.92
C SER A 10 -16.13 -35.09 27.65
N PHE A 11 -16.52 -33.81 27.57
CA PHE A 11 -17.14 -33.26 26.37
C PHE A 11 -16.15 -33.09 25.22
N GLN A 12 -14.91 -32.65 25.50
CA GLN A 12 -13.84 -32.59 24.49
C GLN A 12 -13.53 -33.99 23.95
N SER A 13 -13.32 -34.98 24.82
CA SER A 13 -13.08 -36.36 24.38
C SER A 13 -14.27 -36.96 23.62
N GLN A 14 -15.52 -36.64 23.98
CA GLN A 14 -16.69 -37.06 23.19
C GLN A 14 -16.74 -36.39 21.82
N SER A 15 -16.52 -35.08 21.74
CA SER A 15 -16.52 -34.37 20.46
C SER A 15 -15.37 -34.81 19.54
N GLU A 16 -14.20 -35.12 20.11
CA GLU A 16 -13.06 -35.69 19.37
C GLU A 16 -13.39 -37.09 18.84
N LEU A 17 -14.02 -37.93 19.65
CA LEU A 17 -14.43 -39.28 19.22
C LEU A 17 -15.54 -39.25 18.18
N GLU A 18 -16.50 -38.34 18.29
CA GLU A 18 -17.53 -38.14 17.25
C GLU A 18 -16.93 -37.63 15.95
N LEU A 19 -15.95 -36.71 16.00
CA LEU A 19 -15.28 -36.20 14.81
C LEU A 19 -14.41 -37.28 14.13
N VAL A 20 -13.68 -38.08 14.91
CA VAL A 20 -12.92 -39.23 14.38
C VAL A 20 -13.85 -40.27 13.78
N ARG A 21 -14.98 -40.58 14.44
CA ARG A 21 -15.97 -41.50 13.89
C ARG A 21 -16.57 -40.96 12.60
N ALA A 22 -16.93 -39.68 12.54
CA ALA A 22 -17.44 -39.06 11.33
C ALA A 22 -16.42 -39.16 10.18
N LEU A 23 -15.13 -38.87 10.42
CA LEU A 23 -14.06 -39.00 9.42
C LEU A 23 -13.87 -40.45 8.92
N LEU A 24 -14.04 -41.45 9.80
CA LEU A 24 -13.88 -42.87 9.46
C LEU A 24 -15.12 -43.48 8.80
N GLU A 25 -16.31 -42.92 9.03
CA GLU A 25 -17.57 -43.35 8.40
C GLU A 25 -17.76 -42.80 6.97
N PHE A 26 -16.94 -41.82 6.56
CA PHE A 26 -16.87 -41.39 5.16
C PHE A 26 -16.18 -42.46 4.29
N ASP A 27 -16.99 -43.32 3.67
CA ASP A 27 -16.54 -44.40 2.77
C ASP A 27 -16.14 -43.89 1.37
N GLN A 28 -16.36 -42.60 1.08
CA GLN A 28 -15.78 -41.92 -0.08
C GLN A 28 -14.58 -41.09 0.39
N VAL A 29 -13.43 -41.27 -0.28
CA VAL A 29 -12.21 -40.47 -0.08
C VAL A 29 -12.59 -38.99 -0.16
N THR A 30 -12.74 -38.36 1.00
CA THR A 30 -13.39 -37.04 1.14
C THR A 30 -12.43 -35.89 0.79
N TYR A 31 -11.21 -36.20 0.34
CA TYR A 31 -10.19 -35.19 0.12
C TYR A 31 -9.43 -35.41 -1.20
N PRO A 32 -9.57 -34.49 -2.19
CA PRO A 32 -8.84 -34.54 -3.46
C PRO A 32 -7.31 -34.42 -3.32
N TRP A 33 -6.81 -34.11 -2.12
CA TRP A 33 -5.38 -33.88 -1.83
C TRP A 33 -4.75 -35.06 -1.09
N ASN A 34 -5.12 -36.30 -1.39
CA ASN A 34 -4.39 -37.45 -0.86
C ASN A 34 -3.15 -37.71 -1.75
N PRO A 35 -1.92 -37.33 -1.34
CA PRO A 35 -0.72 -37.53 -2.16
C PRO A 35 -0.32 -39.00 -2.29
N SER A 36 -0.97 -39.91 -1.54
CA SER A 36 -0.73 -41.35 -1.64
C SER A 36 -1.72 -42.07 -2.55
N ASP A 37 -2.72 -41.36 -3.11
CA ASP A 37 -3.71 -41.93 -4.02
C ASP A 37 -3.32 -41.67 -5.49
N PRO A 38 -3.12 -42.72 -6.31
CA PRO A 38 -2.84 -42.56 -7.74
C PRO A 38 -3.93 -41.80 -8.52
N ALA A 39 -5.17 -41.77 -8.02
CA ALA A 39 -6.25 -40.99 -8.64
C ALA A 39 -6.07 -39.47 -8.44
N SER A 40 -5.35 -39.04 -7.40
CA SER A 40 -5.04 -37.63 -7.16
C SER A 40 -4.14 -37.07 -8.27
N ASP A 41 -3.12 -37.81 -8.67
CA ASP A 41 -2.21 -37.40 -9.76
C ASP A 41 -2.97 -37.17 -11.07
N ALA A 42 -3.95 -38.03 -11.39
CA ALA A 42 -4.79 -37.87 -12.56
C ALA A 42 -5.70 -36.63 -12.47
N TYR A 43 -6.22 -36.33 -11.28
CA TYR A 43 -7.01 -35.13 -11.02
C TYR A 43 -6.17 -33.85 -11.18
N TYR A 44 -4.95 -33.81 -10.64
CA TYR A 44 -4.03 -32.67 -10.82
C TYR A 44 -3.62 -32.48 -12.28
N ALA A 45 -3.28 -33.57 -12.98
CA ALA A 45 -2.95 -33.51 -14.40
C ALA A 45 -4.10 -32.92 -15.25
N GLN A 46 -5.36 -33.23 -14.90
CA GLN A 46 -6.53 -32.66 -15.57
C GLN A 46 -6.73 -31.17 -15.25
N LEU A 47 -6.44 -30.74 -14.02
CA LEU A 47 -6.46 -29.32 -13.63
C LEU A 47 -5.35 -28.51 -14.30
N GLU A 48 -4.14 -29.06 -14.37
CA GLU A 48 -3.01 -28.42 -15.05
C GLU A 48 -3.27 -28.22 -16.55
N GLN A 49 -3.97 -29.16 -17.20
CA GLN A 49 -4.42 -29.00 -18.59
C GLN A 49 -5.37 -27.81 -18.79
N GLN A 50 -6.11 -27.38 -17.76
CA GLN A 50 -6.98 -26.20 -17.84
C GLN A 50 -6.18 -24.88 -17.82
N PHE A 51 -4.93 -24.93 -17.38
CA PHE A 51 -4.06 -23.75 -17.25
C PHE A 51 -2.73 -23.98 -17.98
N SER A 52 -2.76 -23.90 -19.30
CA SER A 52 -1.55 -24.00 -20.14
C SER A 52 -0.72 -22.71 -20.05
N LEU A 53 0.42 -22.78 -19.38
CA LEU A 53 1.42 -21.71 -19.36
C LEU A 53 2.25 -21.66 -20.66
N ASP A 54 2.26 -22.75 -21.45
CA ASP A 54 2.99 -22.84 -22.72
C ASP A 54 2.44 -21.87 -23.79
N ASP A 55 1.16 -21.48 -23.67
CA ASP A 55 0.53 -20.50 -24.56
C ASP A 55 0.99 -19.06 -24.29
N TRP A 56 1.62 -18.80 -23.15
CA TRP A 56 2.05 -17.45 -22.76
C TRP A 56 3.51 -17.24 -23.17
N SER A 57 3.73 -16.35 -24.14
CA SER A 57 5.10 -15.95 -24.46
C SER A 57 5.77 -15.33 -23.23
N HIS A 58 7.04 -15.68 -22.96
CA HIS A 58 7.79 -15.12 -21.83
C HIS A 58 7.81 -13.59 -21.84
N HIS A 59 7.82 -12.99 -23.03
CA HIS A 59 7.74 -11.54 -23.20
C HIS A 59 6.39 -10.97 -22.73
N GLU A 60 5.27 -11.64 -23.02
CA GLU A 60 3.95 -11.21 -22.56
C GLU A 60 3.80 -11.39 -21.05
N VAL A 61 4.31 -12.49 -20.48
CA VAL A 61 4.36 -12.69 -19.03
C VAL A 61 5.14 -11.57 -18.36
N ALA A 62 6.34 -11.26 -18.86
CA ALA A 62 7.18 -10.19 -18.31
C ALA A 62 6.51 -8.82 -18.41
N HIS A 63 5.92 -8.50 -19.57
CA HIS A 63 5.22 -7.22 -19.74
C HIS A 63 4.02 -7.10 -18.80
N ARG A 64 3.16 -8.14 -18.73
CA ARG A 64 1.98 -8.12 -17.87
C ARG A 64 2.34 -8.14 -16.39
N SER A 65 3.36 -8.88 -15.98
CA SER A 65 3.83 -8.89 -14.59
C SER A 65 4.41 -7.54 -14.19
N GLN A 66 5.22 -6.91 -15.06
CA GLN A 66 5.76 -5.57 -14.81
C GLN A 66 4.63 -4.53 -14.67
N SER A 67 3.63 -4.56 -15.56
CA SER A 67 2.47 -3.67 -15.48
C SER A 67 1.65 -3.91 -14.21
N PHE A 68 1.49 -5.17 -13.79
CA PHE A 68 0.77 -5.53 -12.59
C PHE A 68 1.50 -5.06 -11.32
N VAL A 69 2.81 -5.31 -11.23
CA VAL A 69 3.64 -4.86 -10.11
C VAL A 69 3.69 -3.34 -10.03
N ALA A 70 3.82 -2.66 -11.17
CA ALA A 70 3.75 -1.19 -11.22
C ALA A 70 2.40 -0.68 -10.67
N HIS A 71 1.29 -1.33 -11.04
CA HIS A 71 -0.03 -0.98 -10.52
C HIS A 71 -0.16 -1.22 -9.01
N LEU A 72 0.35 -2.35 -8.52
CA LEU A 72 0.37 -2.63 -7.08
C LEU A 72 1.21 -1.61 -6.31
N ASN A 73 2.40 -1.26 -6.81
CA ASN A 73 3.26 -0.25 -6.18
C ASN A 73 2.55 1.11 -6.12
N GLN A 74 1.85 1.51 -7.18
CA GLN A 74 1.04 2.73 -7.18
C GLN A 74 -0.03 2.74 -6.08
N LEU A 75 -0.75 1.61 -5.90
CA LEU A 75 -1.75 1.46 -4.85
C LEU A 75 -1.12 1.45 -3.45
N TRP A 76 0.03 0.80 -3.29
CA TRP A 76 0.73 0.70 -2.01
C TRP A 76 1.31 2.04 -1.56
N THR A 77 1.89 2.81 -2.49
CA THR A 77 2.39 4.17 -2.22
C THR A 77 1.25 5.09 -1.80
N ARG A 78 0.10 5.00 -2.47
CA ARG A 78 -1.11 5.76 -2.09
C ARG A 78 -1.57 5.38 -0.67
N GLN A 79 -1.71 4.10 -0.39
CA GLN A 79 -2.20 3.61 0.90
C GLN A 79 -1.27 3.99 2.06
N SER A 80 0.04 3.79 1.90
CA SER A 80 1.03 4.12 2.93
C SER A 80 1.09 5.63 3.24
N LEU A 81 0.92 6.48 2.22
CA LEU A 81 0.84 7.93 2.40
C LEU A 81 -0.43 8.33 3.15
N ILE A 82 -1.57 7.76 2.79
CA ILE A 82 -2.85 8.01 3.48
C ILE A 82 -2.72 7.59 4.95
N GLU A 83 -2.20 6.40 5.24
CA GLU A 83 -2.03 5.92 6.62
C GLU A 83 -1.11 6.82 7.44
N LYS A 84 0.01 7.30 6.85
CA LYS A 84 0.97 8.18 7.54
C LYS A 84 0.37 9.55 7.89
N PHE A 85 -0.52 10.09 7.05
CA PHE A 85 -1.03 11.46 7.19
C PHE A 85 -2.51 11.59 7.55
N ALA A 86 -3.27 10.48 7.64
CA ALA A 86 -4.70 10.48 7.95
C ALA A 86 -5.03 11.18 9.28
N ALA A 87 -4.12 11.14 10.26
CA ALA A 87 -4.31 11.82 11.54
C ALA A 87 -4.17 13.35 11.45
N ARG A 88 -3.49 13.87 10.42
CA ARG A 88 -3.11 15.30 10.31
C ARG A 88 -3.81 16.04 9.17
N MET A 89 -4.32 15.32 8.15
CA MET A 89 -4.92 15.92 6.97
C MET A 89 -6.19 15.18 6.53
N PRO A 90 -7.25 15.91 6.08
CA PRO A 90 -8.41 15.31 5.45
C PRO A 90 -8.06 14.45 4.24
N HIS A 91 -8.75 13.32 4.12
CA HIS A 91 -8.49 12.32 3.08
C HIS A 91 -8.64 12.87 1.65
N ASN A 92 -9.61 13.78 1.41
CA ASN A 92 -9.82 14.38 0.10
C ASN A 92 -8.63 15.22 -0.40
N LEU A 93 -7.89 15.86 0.53
CA LEU A 93 -6.72 16.66 0.17
C LEU A 93 -5.54 15.75 -0.14
N LEU A 94 -5.35 14.67 0.64
CA LEU A 94 -4.31 13.67 0.38
C LEU A 94 -4.51 13.00 -0.98
N GLU A 95 -5.75 12.63 -1.31
CA GLU A 95 -6.13 12.08 -2.62
C GLU A 95 -5.78 13.02 -3.77
N THR A 96 -6.05 14.32 -3.59
CA THR A 96 -5.73 15.35 -4.60
C THR A 96 -4.22 15.46 -4.82
N ILE A 97 -3.44 15.50 -3.74
CA ILE A 97 -1.96 15.56 -3.80
C ILE A 97 -1.39 14.32 -4.49
N VAL A 98 -1.88 13.12 -4.14
CA VAL A 98 -1.38 11.86 -4.75
C VAL A 98 -1.68 11.83 -6.24
N ARG A 99 -2.90 12.21 -6.64
CA ARG A 99 -3.28 12.28 -8.05
C ARG A 99 -2.37 13.24 -8.82
N GLN A 100 -2.15 14.44 -8.30
CA GLN A 100 -1.28 15.41 -8.97
C GLN A 100 0.18 14.97 -8.98
N ALA A 101 0.68 14.35 -7.91
CA ALA A 101 2.04 13.82 -7.89
C ALA A 101 2.25 12.77 -9.00
N GLN A 102 1.27 11.90 -9.24
CA GLN A 102 1.34 10.91 -10.33
C GLN A 102 1.39 11.55 -11.73
N GLU A 103 0.63 12.63 -11.95
CA GLU A 103 0.64 13.38 -13.21
C GLU A 103 1.97 14.14 -13.41
N VAL A 104 2.51 14.68 -12.32
CA VAL A 104 3.68 15.55 -12.32
C VAL A 104 4.99 14.78 -12.42
N VAL A 105 5.07 13.54 -11.91
CA VAL A 105 6.23 12.66 -12.11
C VAL A 105 6.46 12.36 -13.60
N ALA A 106 5.40 12.32 -14.41
CA ALA A 106 5.52 12.17 -15.85
C ALA A 106 5.95 13.48 -16.56
N ALA A 107 5.90 14.62 -15.87
CA ALA A 107 6.26 15.92 -16.42
C ALA A 107 7.74 16.25 -16.12
N ASN A 108 8.49 16.68 -17.14
CA ASN A 108 9.90 17.10 -17.00
C ASN A 108 10.05 18.50 -16.35
N LEU A 109 9.46 18.69 -15.17
CA LEU A 109 9.52 19.94 -14.40
C LEU A 109 10.60 19.89 -13.33
N SER A 110 11.06 21.05 -12.86
CA SER A 110 11.96 21.11 -11.71
C SER A 110 11.24 20.66 -10.44
N LEU A 111 11.93 20.02 -9.49
CA LEU A 111 11.32 19.51 -8.25
C LEU A 111 10.54 20.61 -7.50
N ALA A 112 11.04 21.84 -7.49
CA ALA A 112 10.32 22.97 -6.89
C ALA A 112 8.97 23.24 -7.58
N ASP A 113 8.94 23.21 -8.92
CA ASP A 113 7.72 23.43 -9.69
C ASP A 113 6.76 22.25 -9.57
N GLN A 114 7.29 21.03 -9.48
CA GLN A 114 6.50 19.83 -9.22
C GLN A 114 5.74 19.94 -7.88
N LEU A 115 6.42 20.36 -6.81
CA LEU A 115 5.80 20.56 -5.50
C LEU A 115 4.71 21.63 -5.51
N VAL A 116 4.96 22.74 -6.19
CA VAL A 116 3.97 23.83 -6.32
C VAL A 116 2.74 23.32 -7.08
N HIS A 117 2.94 22.54 -8.15
CA HIS A 117 1.84 21.99 -8.93
C HIS A 117 0.93 21.09 -8.07
N CYS A 118 1.52 20.17 -7.30
CA CYS A 118 0.79 19.22 -6.44
C CYS A 118 -0.03 19.86 -5.31
N VAL A 119 0.35 21.08 -4.88
CA VAL A 119 -0.26 21.75 -3.72
C VAL A 119 -1.23 22.85 -4.13
N ARG A 120 -1.15 23.34 -5.38
CA ARG A 120 -1.98 24.43 -5.88
C ARG A 120 -3.49 24.17 -5.73
N GLU A 121 -3.95 22.95 -6.00
CA GLU A 121 -5.37 22.60 -5.85
C GLU A 121 -5.81 22.49 -4.38
N VAL A 122 -4.88 22.17 -3.48
CA VAL A 122 -5.15 22.08 -2.04
C VAL A 122 -5.17 23.46 -1.38
N LEU A 123 -4.41 24.42 -1.91
CA LEU A 123 -4.25 25.78 -1.36
C LEU A 123 -4.55 26.86 -2.41
N PRO A 124 -5.81 27.00 -2.85
CA PRO A 124 -6.17 27.97 -3.89
C PRO A 124 -6.00 29.44 -3.46
N ALA A 125 -5.88 29.71 -2.16
CA ALA A 125 -5.67 31.06 -1.63
C ALA A 125 -4.22 31.56 -1.74
N TRP A 126 -3.27 30.67 -2.03
CA TRP A 126 -1.85 30.99 -2.07
C TRP A 126 -1.39 31.31 -3.50
N GLY A 127 -0.55 32.34 -3.65
CA GLY A 127 0.12 32.65 -4.92
C GLY A 127 1.22 31.64 -5.24
N GLU A 128 1.49 31.41 -6.53
CA GLU A 128 2.56 30.52 -6.98
C GLU A 128 3.94 30.96 -6.46
N ASP A 129 4.20 32.27 -6.46
CA ASP A 129 5.47 32.82 -5.97
C ASP A 129 5.71 32.51 -4.49
N ASP A 130 4.66 32.65 -3.66
CA ASP A 130 4.73 32.35 -2.22
C ASP A 130 4.97 30.86 -1.97
N LEU A 131 4.26 29.99 -2.71
CA LEU A 131 4.46 28.55 -2.64
C LEU A 131 5.88 28.16 -3.08
N GLN A 132 6.44 28.83 -4.09
CA GLN A 132 7.80 28.55 -4.57
C GLN A 132 8.84 28.93 -3.52
N VAL A 133 8.65 30.03 -2.78
CA VAL A 133 9.50 30.40 -1.63
C VAL A 133 9.45 29.31 -0.55
N MET A 134 8.26 28.75 -0.29
CA MET A 134 8.09 27.67 0.69
C MET A 134 8.61 26.31 0.22
N ALA A 135 8.66 26.07 -1.10
CA ALA A 135 9.18 24.84 -1.68
C ALA A 135 10.72 24.81 -1.72
N ARG A 136 11.40 25.97 -1.77
CA ARG A 136 12.87 26.06 -1.87
C ARG A 136 13.65 25.28 -0.80
N PRO A 137 13.31 25.34 0.50
CA PRO A 137 14.00 24.57 1.53
C PRO A 137 13.89 23.07 1.31
N LEU A 138 12.78 22.63 0.70
CA LEU A 138 12.57 21.24 0.34
C LEU A 138 13.39 20.92 -0.93
N ALA A 139 13.24 21.70 -2.00
CA ALA A 139 13.90 21.42 -3.27
C ALA A 139 15.43 21.48 -3.24
N TYR A 140 16.03 22.35 -2.42
CA TYR A 140 17.47 22.61 -2.40
C TYR A 140 18.15 22.24 -1.07
N ALA A 141 17.63 21.24 -0.37
CA ALA A 141 18.25 20.73 0.84
C ALA A 141 19.63 20.09 0.52
N MET A 142 20.70 20.89 0.55
CA MET A 142 22.09 20.47 0.28
C MET A 142 22.70 19.61 1.40
N ARG A 143 21.99 19.39 2.50
CA ARG A 143 22.49 18.68 3.69
C ARG A 143 21.37 17.81 4.25
N GLY A 144 21.48 16.50 4.02
CA GLY A 144 20.55 15.47 4.48
C GLY A 144 19.94 14.67 3.34
N SER A 145 19.45 13.46 3.65
CA SER A 145 18.65 12.69 2.69
C SER A 145 17.32 13.40 2.43
N GLU A 146 16.66 13.14 1.30
CA GLU A 146 15.37 13.77 0.97
C GLU A 146 14.31 13.52 2.05
N SER A 147 14.42 12.39 2.74
CA SER A 147 13.59 12.03 3.88
C SER A 147 13.84 12.89 5.13
N GLU A 148 15.09 13.30 5.40
CA GLU A 148 15.40 14.18 6.55
C GLU A 148 14.82 15.58 6.38
N ALA A 149 14.78 16.09 5.14
CA ALA A 149 14.20 17.40 4.85
C ALA A 149 12.66 17.40 4.99
N VAL A 150 12.00 16.28 4.68
CA VAL A 150 10.57 16.06 4.95
C VAL A 150 10.33 16.00 6.45
N GLU A 151 11.08 15.20 7.20
CA GLU A 151 10.91 15.06 8.65
C GLU A 151 11.22 16.36 9.41
N SER A 152 12.23 17.14 8.99
CA SER A 152 12.50 18.48 9.53
C SER A 152 11.33 19.45 9.31
N SER A 153 10.71 19.39 8.12
CA SER A 153 9.53 20.20 7.80
C SER A 153 8.30 19.77 8.58
N LEU A 154 8.12 18.46 8.79
CA LEU A 154 7.05 17.90 9.62
C LEU A 154 7.23 18.24 11.10
N GLY A 155 8.47 18.28 11.59
CA GLY A 155 8.81 18.70 12.95
C GLY A 155 8.57 20.20 13.22
N SER A 156 8.65 21.03 12.18
CA SER A 156 8.27 22.46 12.29
C SER A 156 6.76 22.68 12.42
N VAL A 157 5.92 21.69 12.05
CA VAL A 157 4.46 21.83 12.07
C VAL A 157 3.91 21.13 13.31
N ARG A 158 3.08 21.83 14.09
CA ARG A 158 2.45 21.27 15.29
C ARG A 158 1.65 20.00 14.94
N PRO A 159 1.66 18.95 15.79
CA PRO A 159 0.92 17.72 15.55
C PRO A 159 -0.58 17.89 15.90
N LEU A 160 -1.21 18.92 15.34
CA LEU A 160 -2.62 19.23 15.50
C LEU A 160 -3.40 18.80 14.25
N PRO A 161 -4.72 18.58 14.36
CA PRO A 161 -5.56 18.30 13.21
C PRO A 161 -5.59 19.50 12.26
N TRP A 162 -5.74 19.24 10.96
CA TRP A 162 -5.71 20.22 9.87
C TRP A 162 -6.47 21.53 10.12
N MET A 163 -7.63 21.45 10.77
CA MET A 163 -8.51 22.60 11.03
C MET A 163 -7.94 23.59 12.05
N GLU A 164 -7.02 23.16 12.91
CA GLU A 164 -6.42 23.98 13.96
C GLU A 164 -5.07 24.59 13.53
N LEU A 165 -4.56 24.19 12.36
CA LEU A 165 -3.30 24.67 11.82
C LEU A 165 -3.47 26.03 11.15
N SER A 166 -2.48 26.90 11.33
CA SER A 166 -2.39 28.16 10.57
C SER A 166 -2.27 27.90 9.07
N GLU A 167 -2.55 28.91 8.24
CA GLU A 167 -2.40 28.80 6.78
C GLU A 167 -0.97 28.43 6.37
N ILE A 168 0.03 28.99 7.05
CA ILE A 168 1.45 28.70 6.80
C ILE A 168 1.78 27.26 7.19
N GLU A 169 1.24 26.75 8.30
CA GLU A 169 1.42 25.37 8.73
C GLU A 169 0.75 24.38 7.77
N ARG A 170 -0.45 24.71 7.27
CA ARG A 170 -1.14 23.93 6.23
C ARG A 170 -0.34 23.89 4.92
N ALA A 171 0.27 25.00 4.53
CA ALA A 171 1.19 25.08 3.40
C ALA A 171 2.44 24.22 3.58
N ARG A 172 3.10 24.29 4.74
CA ARG A 172 4.27 23.43 5.02
C ARG A 172 3.91 21.95 5.04
N LEU A 173 2.79 21.59 5.67
CA LEU A 173 2.35 20.21 5.76
C LEU A 173 2.02 19.63 4.38
N SER A 174 1.28 20.38 3.55
CA SER A 174 0.94 19.94 2.18
C SER A 174 2.18 19.81 1.29
N LEU A 175 3.13 20.75 1.35
CA LEU A 175 4.39 20.65 0.62
C LEU A 175 5.26 19.47 1.10
N ALA A 176 5.30 19.21 2.41
CA ALA A 176 6.02 18.06 2.96
C ALA A 176 5.40 16.72 2.51
N VAL A 177 4.06 16.65 2.48
CA VAL A 177 3.32 15.49 1.98
C VAL A 177 3.54 15.30 0.48
N ALA A 178 3.48 16.37 -0.31
CA ALA A 178 3.75 16.32 -1.74
C ALA A 178 5.18 15.81 -2.02
N ARG A 179 6.17 16.28 -1.26
CA ARG A 179 7.54 15.75 -1.40
C ARG A 179 7.64 14.28 -1.03
N TYR A 180 7.02 13.86 0.07
CA TYR A 180 7.00 12.46 0.45
C TYR A 180 6.35 11.58 -0.63
N ALA A 181 5.28 12.07 -1.27
CA ALA A 181 4.64 11.39 -2.40
C ALA A 181 5.60 11.21 -3.58
N LEU A 182 6.28 12.29 -3.99
CA LEU A 182 7.23 12.27 -5.11
C LEU A 182 8.39 11.31 -4.85
N VAL A 183 9.02 11.37 -3.67
CA VAL A 183 10.15 10.48 -3.31
C VAL A 183 9.73 9.01 -3.35
N ASN A 184 8.55 8.66 -2.83
CA ASN A 184 8.08 7.26 -2.88
C ASN A 184 7.75 6.81 -4.31
N LEU A 185 7.30 7.72 -5.18
CA LEU A 185 7.05 7.41 -6.60
C LEU A 185 8.36 7.23 -7.36
N GLU A 186 9.36 8.07 -7.11
CA GLU A 186 10.71 7.94 -7.71
C GLU A 186 11.42 6.66 -7.26
N GLN A 187 11.26 6.27 -5.99
CA GLN A 187 11.78 4.99 -5.47
C GLN A 187 11.10 3.79 -6.15
N ALA A 188 9.78 3.86 -6.35
CA ALA A 188 9.04 2.82 -7.06
C ALA A 188 9.44 2.70 -8.55
N ASP A 189 9.95 3.77 -9.15
CA ASP A 189 10.49 3.75 -10.52
C ASP A 189 11.96 3.33 -10.58
N SER A 190 12.78 3.61 -9.56
CA SER A 190 14.20 3.23 -9.52
C SER A 190 14.44 1.73 -9.23
N ASP A 191 13.46 1.01 -8.68
CA ASP A 191 13.51 -0.45 -8.47
C ASP A 191 13.12 -1.25 -9.75
N LYS A 192 12.97 -0.60 -10.90
CA LYS A 192 12.78 -1.24 -12.22
C LYS A 192 14.10 -1.57 -12.91
#